data_AF-A0A349CZX7-F1
#
_entry.id   AF-A0A349CZX7-F1
#
_cell.length_a   1.000
_cell.length_b   1.000
_cell.length_c   1.000
_cell.angle_alpha   90.00
_cell.angle_beta   90.00
_cell.angle_gamma   90.00
#
_symmetry.space_group_name_H-M   'P 1'
#
loop_
_entity.id
_entity.type
_entity.pdbx_description
1 polymer ?
#
loop_
_entity_poly.entity_id
_entity_poly.type
_entity_poly.pdbx_seq_one_letter_code
_entity_poly.pdbx_strand_id
1 'polypeptide(L)'
;RRLRQAGWRVDVTTFRARQLGGALAGFAAGGVFAVALVLLGRGGAASLLLPVVGGAIAYFGCDVWLSRAASARLSRISEEVPTVLEFLALCLSAGEGMLDSLRRVSSVGAGELTAEIRTAVVEVGTGSSLADSLAAMAHRLELPALTRSVDQIVAAIDRGAPLADVLHAQAADAREDAKRALIESAGRKEIAMLVPLVFMILPLSVLFAVFPGILMLRLGVG
;
A
#
# COMPACT_ATOMS: atom_id res chain seq x y z
N ARG A 1 -13.55 -0.83 -4.32
CA ARG A 1 -12.71 -1.24 -3.18
C ARG A 1 -11.34 -0.55 -3.21
N ARG A 2 -10.37 -0.98 -4.05
CA ARG A 2 -9.01 -0.38 -4.14
C ARG A 2 -8.97 1.15 -4.36
N LEU A 3 -9.88 1.70 -5.16
CA LEU A 3 -10.00 3.15 -5.36
C LEU A 3 -10.31 3.91 -4.06
N ARG A 4 -11.21 3.37 -3.23
CA ARG A 4 -11.55 3.95 -1.91
C ARG A 4 -10.38 3.81 -0.93
N GLN A 5 -9.71 2.66 -0.92
CA GLN A 5 -8.51 2.45 -0.09
C GLN A 5 -7.38 3.42 -0.48
N ALA A 6 -7.21 3.72 -1.77
CA ALA A 6 -6.29 4.74 -2.25
C ALA A 6 -6.72 6.19 -1.95
N GLY A 7 -7.89 6.41 -1.36
CA GLY A 7 -8.44 7.75 -1.08
C GLY A 7 -8.97 8.46 -2.32
N TRP A 8 -9.08 7.77 -3.46
CA TRP A 8 -9.54 8.38 -4.70
C TRP A 8 -11.05 8.32 -4.78
N ARG A 9 -11.68 9.50 -4.83
CA ARG A 9 -13.13 9.66 -5.05
C ARG A 9 -13.53 9.50 -6.54
N VAL A 10 -12.62 8.95 -7.35
CA VAL A 10 -12.82 8.79 -8.80
C VAL A 10 -13.77 7.62 -9.04
N ASP A 11 -14.75 7.85 -9.91
CA ASP A 11 -15.71 6.83 -10.30
C ASP A 11 -15.03 5.71 -11.11
N VAL A 12 -15.55 4.49 -11.00
CA VAL A 12 -14.95 3.29 -11.62
C VAL A 12 -14.88 3.44 -13.14
N THR A 13 -15.87 4.11 -13.71
CA THR A 13 -15.98 4.44 -15.13
C THR A 13 -14.83 5.31 -15.61
N THR A 14 -14.50 6.39 -14.89
CA THR A 14 -13.40 7.30 -15.20
C THR A 14 -12.04 6.62 -15.06
N PHE A 15 -11.89 5.72 -14.08
CA PHE A 15 -10.66 4.93 -13.96
C PHE A 15 -10.48 3.97 -15.14
N ARG A 16 -11.54 3.27 -15.55
CA ARG A 16 -11.52 2.38 -16.74
C ARG A 16 -11.25 3.17 -18.02
N ALA A 17 -11.83 4.37 -18.15
CA ALA A 17 -11.55 5.26 -19.29
C ALA A 17 -10.07 5.65 -19.35
N ARG A 18 -9.44 5.94 -18.19
CA ARG A 18 -8.00 6.22 -18.13
C ARG A 18 -7.15 4.99 -18.43
N GLN A 19 -7.59 3.81 -18.03
CA GLN A 19 -6.91 2.55 -18.32
C GLN A 19 -6.95 2.22 -19.82
N LEU A 20 -8.10 2.42 -20.47
CA LEU A 20 -8.27 2.27 -21.91
C LEU A 20 -7.48 3.34 -22.67
N GLY A 21 -7.52 4.60 -22.23
CA GLY A 21 -6.72 5.68 -22.80
C GLY A 21 -5.22 5.41 -22.70
N GLY A 22 -4.76 4.91 -21.55
CA GLY A 22 -3.38 4.46 -21.36
C GLY A 22 -3.00 3.29 -22.26
N ALA A 23 -3.87 2.29 -22.40
CA ALA A 23 -3.65 1.15 -23.29
C ALA A 23 -3.56 1.57 -24.77
N LEU A 24 -4.44 2.48 -25.22
CA LEU A 24 -4.41 3.03 -26.57
C LEU A 24 -3.15 3.86 -26.82
N ALA A 25 -2.74 4.69 -25.85
CA ALA A 25 -1.51 5.47 -25.95
C ALA A 25 -0.27 4.55 -25.98
N GLY A 26 -0.24 3.51 -25.15
CA GLY A 26 0.83 2.50 -25.12
C GLY A 26 0.90 1.71 -26.43
N PHE A 27 -0.26 1.36 -27.00
CA PHE A 27 -0.34 0.70 -28.30
C PHE A 27 0.17 1.60 -29.43
N ALA A 28 -0.26 2.86 -29.47
CA ALA A 28 0.18 3.84 -30.46
C ALA A 28 1.70 4.10 -30.37
N ALA A 29 2.22 4.30 -29.15
CA ALA A 29 3.65 4.49 -28.92
C ALA A 29 4.47 3.26 -29.33
N GLY A 30 4.01 2.04 -29.00
CA GLY A 30 4.63 0.80 -29.44
C GLY A 30 4.57 0.62 -30.96
N GLY A 31 3.50 1.06 -31.61
CA GLY A 31 3.33 1.15 -33.07
C GLY A 31 4.36 2.06 -33.73
N VAL A 32 4.46 3.30 -33.26
CA VAL A 32 5.44 4.28 -33.76
C VAL A 32 6.86 3.75 -33.60
N PHE A 33 7.18 3.16 -32.45
CA PHE A 33 8.50 2.61 -32.17
C PHE A 33 8.82 1.38 -33.03
N ALA A 34 7.84 0.51 -33.27
CA ALA A 34 7.98 -0.62 -34.19
C ALA A 34 8.25 -0.16 -35.63
N VAL A 35 7.50 0.82 -36.12
CA VAL A 35 7.69 1.40 -37.46
C VAL A 35 9.08 2.04 -37.58
N ALA A 36 9.52 2.79 -36.56
CA ALA A 36 10.87 3.36 -36.54
C ALA A 36 11.97 2.28 -36.64
N LEU A 37 11.84 1.17 -35.90
CA LEU A 37 12.79 0.05 -35.96
C LEU A 37 12.86 -0.60 -37.35
N VAL A 38 11.72 -0.74 -38.03
CA VAL A 38 11.65 -1.26 -39.39
C VAL A 38 12.35 -0.30 -40.37
N LEU A 39 12.09 1.00 -40.27
CA LEU A 39 12.72 2.03 -41.11
C LEU A 39 14.25 2.10 -40.92
N LEU A 40 14.74 1.80 -39.72
CA LEU A 40 16.17 1.72 -39.38
C LEU A 40 16.86 0.41 -39.85
N GLY A 41 16.13 -0.48 -40.55
CA GLY A 41 16.66 -1.77 -41.02
C GLY A 41 16.93 -2.78 -39.91
N ARG A 42 16.48 -2.51 -38.67
CA ARG A 42 16.61 -3.39 -37.50
C ARG A 42 15.31 -4.14 -37.17
N GLY A 43 14.30 -4.04 -38.03
CA GLY A 43 13.00 -4.67 -37.85
C GLY A 43 13.03 -6.16 -38.18
N GLY A 44 12.67 -6.99 -37.20
CA GLY A 44 12.35 -8.42 -37.40
C GLY A 44 10.88 -8.72 -37.04
N ALA A 45 10.45 -9.98 -37.15
CA ALA A 45 9.07 -10.41 -36.81
C ALA A 45 8.66 -10.01 -35.38
N ALA A 46 9.62 -9.93 -34.45
CA ALA A 46 9.40 -9.47 -33.09
C ALA A 46 8.91 -8.00 -32.99
N SER A 47 9.18 -7.17 -34.01
CA SER A 47 8.75 -5.76 -34.00
C SER A 47 7.23 -5.60 -34.04
N LEU A 48 6.50 -6.56 -34.62
CA LEU A 48 5.03 -6.57 -34.61
C LEU A 48 4.42 -6.81 -33.21
N LEU A 49 5.19 -7.33 -32.25
CA LEU A 49 4.70 -7.56 -30.89
C LEU A 49 4.78 -6.30 -30.02
N LEU A 50 5.62 -5.32 -30.35
CA LEU A 50 5.83 -4.12 -29.52
C LEU A 50 4.56 -3.27 -29.28
N PRO A 51 3.65 -3.06 -30.24
CA PRO A 51 2.40 -2.33 -30.01
C PRO A 51 1.50 -3.05 -28.99
N VAL A 52 1.37 -4.37 -29.14
CA VAL A 52 0.56 -5.21 -28.25
C VAL A 52 1.14 -5.20 -26.84
N VAL A 53 2.46 -5.36 -26.73
CA VAL A 53 3.18 -5.33 -25.45
C VAL A 53 3.10 -3.94 -24.80
N GLY A 54 3.26 -2.86 -25.57
CA GLY A 54 3.15 -1.49 -25.07
C GLY A 54 1.76 -1.17 -24.51
N GLY A 55 0.70 -1.59 -25.22
CA GLY A 55 -0.68 -1.46 -24.74
C GLY A 55 -0.93 -2.27 -23.46
N ALA A 56 -0.44 -3.51 -23.40
CA ALA A 56 -0.56 -4.36 -22.22
C ALA A 56 0.18 -3.75 -21.01
N ILE A 57 1.43 -3.30 -21.18
CA ILE A 57 2.22 -2.67 -20.11
C ILE A 57 1.49 -1.43 -19.56
N ALA A 58 0.94 -0.59 -20.43
CA ALA A 58 0.22 0.61 -19.98
C ALA A 58 -1.07 0.27 -19.22
N TYR A 59 -1.80 -0.75 -19.68
CA TYR A 59 -3.01 -1.25 -19.02
C TYR A 59 -2.73 -1.82 -17.62
N PHE A 60 -1.74 -2.73 -17.52
CA PHE A 60 -1.34 -3.35 -16.24
C PHE A 60 -0.64 -2.35 -15.32
N GLY A 61 0.15 -1.43 -15.87
CA GLY A 61 0.84 -0.38 -15.11
C GLY A 61 -0.12 0.50 -14.32
N CYS A 62 -1.31 0.80 -14.87
CA CYS A 62 -2.35 1.54 -14.15
C CYS A 62 -2.88 0.78 -12.93
N ASP A 63 -3.11 -0.53 -13.04
CA ASP A 63 -3.59 -1.35 -11.91
C ASP A 63 -2.51 -1.54 -10.83
N VAL A 64 -1.25 -1.71 -11.26
CA VAL A 64 -0.11 -1.75 -10.33
C VAL A 64 0.04 -0.43 -9.59
N TRP A 65 -0.10 0.70 -10.29
CA TRP A 65 0.00 2.01 -9.65
C TRP A 65 -1.13 2.25 -8.65
N LEU A 66 -2.37 1.90 -8.99
CA LEU A 66 -3.50 1.97 -8.06
C LEU A 66 -3.28 1.09 -6.83
N SER A 67 -2.82 -0.15 -7.04
CA SER A 67 -2.56 -1.08 -5.94
C SER A 67 -1.46 -0.56 -5.02
N ARG A 68 -0.37 -0.02 -5.58
CA ARG A 68 0.69 0.64 -4.80
C ARG A 68 0.18 1.84 -4.02
N ALA A 69 -0.64 2.70 -4.63
CA ALA A 69 -1.22 3.86 -3.96
C ALA A 69 -2.12 3.45 -2.78
N ALA A 70 -2.97 2.44 -2.99
CA ALA A 70 -3.82 1.88 -1.94
C ALA A 70 -2.99 1.29 -0.79
N SER A 71 -2.01 0.44 -1.10
CA SER A 71 -1.13 -0.16 -0.09
C SER A 71 -0.31 0.89 0.67
N ALA A 72 0.19 1.92 -0.01
CA ALA A 72 0.95 2.99 0.65
C ALA A 72 0.08 3.79 1.63
N ARG A 73 -1.17 4.10 1.26
CA ARG A 73 -2.10 4.78 2.17
C ARG A 73 -2.50 3.89 3.35
N LEU A 74 -2.81 2.62 3.11
CA LEU A 74 -3.15 1.67 4.17
C LEU A 74 -1.98 1.45 5.14
N SER A 75 -0.73 1.45 4.66
CA SER A 75 0.46 1.38 5.51
C SER A 75 0.52 2.56 6.48
N ARG A 76 0.34 3.80 5.98
CA ARG A 76 0.30 4.99 6.83
C ARG A 76 -0.81 4.92 7.87
N ILE A 77 -2.01 4.49 7.46
CA ILE A 77 -3.13 4.29 8.39
C ILE A 77 -2.76 3.26 9.46
N SER A 78 -2.13 2.14 9.09
CA SER A 78 -1.70 1.11 10.04
C SER A 78 -0.73 1.63 11.09
N GLU A 79 0.17 2.53 10.71
CA GLU A 79 1.14 3.16 11.61
C GLU A 79 0.47 4.16 12.56
N GLU A 80 -0.62 4.79 12.15
CA GLU A 80 -1.39 5.74 12.96
C GLU A 80 -2.34 5.06 13.97
N VAL A 81 -2.76 3.81 13.73
CA VAL A 81 -3.74 3.08 14.57
C VAL A 81 -3.35 3.07 16.06
N PRO A 82 -2.14 2.65 16.47
CA PRO A 82 -1.79 2.56 17.89
C PRO A 82 -1.88 3.92 18.58
N THR A 83 -1.32 4.97 17.97
CA THR A 83 -1.32 6.33 18.53
C THR A 83 -2.74 6.88 18.69
N VAL A 84 -3.62 6.63 17.72
CA VAL A 84 -5.02 7.06 17.79
C VAL A 84 -5.77 6.30 18.90
N LEU A 85 -5.55 4.99 19.04
CA LEU A 85 -6.17 4.21 20.11
C LEU A 85 -5.67 4.64 21.50
N GLU A 86 -4.36 4.92 21.66
CA GLU A 86 -3.79 5.46 22.91
C GLU A 86 -4.42 6.81 23.28
N PHE A 87 -4.57 7.71 22.30
CA PHE A 87 -5.21 9.00 22.53
C PHE A 87 -6.68 8.85 22.96
N LEU A 88 -7.45 7.97 22.28
CA LEU A 88 -8.84 7.71 22.64
C LEU A 88 -8.95 7.09 24.05
N ALA A 89 -8.05 6.16 24.40
CA ALA A 89 -7.99 5.57 25.73
C ALA A 89 -7.74 6.63 26.81
N LEU A 90 -6.81 7.56 26.56
CA LEU A 90 -6.52 8.69 27.47
C LEU A 90 -7.73 9.61 27.67
N CYS A 91 -8.45 9.97 26.59
CA CYS A 91 -9.65 10.79 26.69
C CYS A 91 -10.76 10.09 27.49
N LEU A 92 -10.98 8.79 27.24
CA LEU A 92 -11.97 8.00 27.98
C LEU A 92 -11.59 7.79 29.45
N SER A 93 -10.31 7.57 29.76
CA SER A 93 -9.81 7.54 31.14
C SER A 93 -9.98 8.89 31.86
N ALA A 94 -9.99 10.00 31.12
CA ALA A 94 -10.29 11.33 31.66
C ALA A 94 -11.81 11.58 31.83
N GLY A 95 -12.65 10.61 31.48
CA GLY A 95 -14.11 10.69 31.58
C GLY A 95 -14.81 11.31 30.38
N GLU A 96 -14.11 11.54 29.25
CA GLU A 96 -14.76 11.96 28.01
C GLU A 96 -15.61 10.83 27.41
N GLY A 97 -16.76 11.16 26.83
CA GLY A 97 -17.57 10.19 26.08
C GLY A 97 -16.89 9.79 24.76
N MET A 98 -17.13 8.56 24.27
CA MET A 98 -16.49 8.03 23.06
C MET A 98 -16.63 8.96 21.84
N LEU A 99 -17.82 9.50 21.60
CA LEU A 99 -18.07 10.40 20.46
C LEU A 99 -17.29 11.71 20.58
N ASP A 100 -17.15 12.24 21.78
CA ASP A 100 -16.41 13.50 22.02
C ASP A 100 -14.89 13.27 21.89
N SER A 101 -14.39 12.13 22.39
CA SER A 101 -13.02 11.68 22.16
C SER A 101 -12.71 11.55 20.66
N LEU A 102 -13.64 11.00 19.86
CA LEU A 102 -13.49 10.89 18.40
C LEU A 102 -13.54 12.25 17.69
N ARG A 103 -14.38 13.18 18.15
CA ARG A 103 -14.39 14.58 17.68
C ARG A 103 -13.06 15.27 17.97
N ARG A 104 -12.49 15.01 19.15
CA ARG A 104 -11.21 15.58 19.57
C ARG A 104 -10.04 15.03 18.76
N VAL A 105 -9.94 13.72 18.59
CA VAL A 105 -8.84 13.13 17.78
C VAL A 105 -8.94 13.56 16.31
N SER A 106 -10.16 13.68 15.77
CA SER A 106 -10.35 14.16 14.40
C SER A 106 -10.08 15.66 14.24
N SER A 107 -10.24 16.49 15.27
CA SER A 107 -9.91 17.92 15.18
C SER A 107 -8.41 18.19 15.33
N VAL A 108 -7.73 17.45 16.21
CA VAL A 108 -6.30 17.67 16.53
C VAL A 108 -5.37 16.92 15.56
N GLY A 109 -5.75 15.73 15.09
CA GLY A 109 -4.87 14.90 14.29
C GLY A 109 -4.91 15.21 12.78
N ALA A 110 -3.73 15.20 12.15
CA ALA A 110 -3.54 15.49 10.73
C ALA A 110 -3.26 14.24 9.85
N GLY A 111 -3.57 13.04 10.36
CA GLY A 111 -3.29 11.76 9.70
C GLY A 111 -4.40 11.29 8.74
N GLU A 112 -4.11 10.20 8.03
CA GLU A 112 -5.07 9.56 7.11
C GLU A 112 -6.20 8.86 7.88
N LEU A 113 -5.89 8.25 9.03
CA LEU A 113 -6.88 7.63 9.91
C LEU A 113 -7.77 8.69 10.55
N THR A 114 -7.22 9.85 10.93
CA THR A 114 -8.02 10.92 11.55
C THR A 114 -9.00 11.54 10.55
N ALA A 115 -8.68 11.56 9.26
CA ALA A 115 -9.62 11.94 8.20
C ALA A 115 -10.78 10.94 8.03
N GLU A 116 -10.51 9.64 8.15
CA GLU A 116 -11.57 8.61 8.15
C GLU A 116 -12.43 8.69 9.41
N ILE A 117 -11.83 8.94 10.58
CA ILE A 117 -12.57 9.17 11.84
C ILE A 117 -13.42 10.43 11.74
N ARG A 118 -12.93 11.52 11.14
CA ARG A 118 -13.72 12.73 10.87
C ARG A 118 -14.96 12.40 10.05
N THR A 119 -14.81 11.54 9.04
CA THR A 119 -15.93 11.09 8.21
C THR A 119 -16.95 10.32 9.03
N ALA A 120 -16.50 9.38 9.88
CA ALA A 120 -17.39 8.64 10.79
C ALA A 120 -18.10 9.57 11.81
N VAL A 121 -17.41 10.57 12.35
CA VAL A 121 -18.01 11.57 13.25
C VAL A 121 -19.10 12.39 12.55
N VAL A 122 -18.89 12.74 11.28
CA VAL A 122 -19.90 13.43 10.47
C VAL A 122 -21.10 12.51 10.18
N GLU A 123 -20.87 11.24 9.84
CA GLU A 123 -21.92 10.23 9.63
C GLU A 123 -22.83 10.11 10.87
N VAL A 124 -22.23 10.06 12.07
CA VAL A 124 -22.98 10.08 13.34
C VAL A 124 -23.77 11.37 13.52
N GLY A 125 -23.17 12.52 13.20
CA GLY A 125 -23.85 13.82 13.24
C GLY A 125 -25.05 13.92 12.28
N THR A 126 -25.08 13.11 11.23
CA THR A 126 -26.18 13.04 10.26
C THR A 126 -27.22 11.96 10.58
N GLY A 127 -27.10 11.26 11.71
CA GLY A 127 -28.11 10.32 12.21
C GLY A 127 -27.74 8.84 12.15
N SER A 128 -26.53 8.48 11.71
CA SER A 128 -26.03 7.10 11.82
C SER A 128 -25.64 6.76 13.26
N SER A 129 -25.73 5.49 13.65
CA SER A 129 -25.21 5.07 14.96
C SER A 129 -23.67 5.13 14.97
N LEU A 130 -23.10 5.34 16.15
CA LEU A 130 -21.63 5.33 16.31
C LEU A 130 -21.04 3.97 15.94
N ALA A 131 -21.69 2.89 16.37
CA ALA A 131 -21.27 1.53 16.06
C ALA A 131 -21.24 1.28 14.54
N ASP A 132 -22.32 1.62 13.83
CA ASP A 132 -22.41 1.44 12.39
C ASP A 132 -21.38 2.28 11.63
N SER A 133 -21.15 3.51 12.06
CA SER A 133 -20.21 4.43 11.41
C SER A 133 -18.76 3.93 11.56
N LEU A 134 -18.40 3.42 12.74
CA LEU A 134 -17.09 2.82 12.98
C LEU A 134 -16.93 1.51 12.19
N ALA A 135 -17.93 0.63 12.20
CA ALA A 135 -17.91 -0.63 11.45
C ALA A 135 -17.81 -0.37 9.93
N ALA A 136 -18.56 0.61 9.41
CA ALA A 136 -18.47 1.03 8.03
C ALA A 136 -17.08 1.55 7.68
N MET A 137 -16.46 2.36 8.56
CA MET A 137 -15.08 2.82 8.39
C MET A 137 -14.09 1.64 8.31
N ALA A 138 -14.19 0.69 9.24
CA ALA A 138 -13.35 -0.52 9.24
C ALA A 138 -13.53 -1.34 7.96
N HIS A 139 -14.77 -1.50 7.47
CA HIS A 139 -15.07 -2.20 6.23
C HIS A 139 -14.59 -1.43 4.98
N ARG A 140 -14.48 -0.10 5.00
CA ARG A 140 -13.91 0.66 3.86
C ARG A 140 -12.40 0.46 3.73
N LEU A 141 -11.71 0.33 4.86
CA LEU A 141 -10.25 0.23 4.92
C LEU A 141 -9.77 -1.23 4.84
N GLU A 142 -10.51 -2.16 5.45
CA GLU A 142 -10.19 -3.60 5.56
C GLU A 142 -8.77 -3.85 6.03
N LEU A 143 -8.38 -3.07 7.04
CA LEU A 143 -7.10 -3.20 7.69
C LEU A 143 -7.28 -4.10 8.92
N PRO A 144 -6.67 -5.30 8.97
CA PRO A 144 -6.97 -6.30 9.99
C PRO A 144 -6.81 -5.81 11.44
N ALA A 145 -5.79 -4.99 11.71
CA ALA A 145 -5.60 -4.39 13.04
C ALA A 145 -6.75 -3.46 13.42
N LEU A 146 -7.12 -2.54 12.53
CA LEU A 146 -8.21 -1.59 12.75
C LEU A 146 -9.56 -2.29 12.85
N THR A 147 -9.85 -3.25 11.97
CA THR A 147 -11.10 -4.01 11.99
C THR A 147 -11.28 -4.74 13.31
N ARG A 148 -10.23 -5.45 13.79
CA ARG A 148 -10.28 -6.12 15.09
C ARG A 148 -10.54 -5.14 16.23
N SER A 149 -9.84 -4.01 16.27
CA SER A 149 -10.05 -3.01 17.33
C SER A 149 -11.45 -2.40 17.28
N VAL A 150 -11.95 -2.05 16.10
CA VAL A 150 -13.31 -1.51 15.92
C VAL A 150 -14.36 -2.52 16.36
N ASP A 151 -14.24 -3.80 15.98
CA ASP A 151 -15.20 -4.83 16.35
C ASP A 151 -15.28 -4.99 17.88
N GLN A 152 -14.13 -4.94 18.58
CA GLN A 152 -14.08 -4.99 20.05
C GLN A 152 -14.70 -3.75 20.69
N ILE A 153 -14.44 -2.56 20.14
CA ILE A 153 -15.02 -1.30 20.62
C ILE A 153 -16.55 -1.32 20.43
N VAL A 154 -17.04 -1.72 19.27
CA VAL A 154 -18.49 -1.85 18.98
C VAL A 154 -19.14 -2.83 19.95
N ALA A 155 -18.54 -4.00 20.13
CA ALA A 155 -19.03 -4.99 21.09
C ALA A 155 -19.04 -4.49 22.54
N ALA A 156 -18.09 -3.63 22.91
CA ALA A 156 -18.05 -3.01 24.23
C ALA A 156 -19.12 -1.92 24.40
N ILE A 157 -19.42 -1.15 23.35
CA ILE A 157 -20.53 -0.18 23.32
C ILE A 157 -21.85 -0.91 23.53
N ASP A 158 -22.10 -1.99 22.78
CA ASP A 158 -23.36 -2.74 22.83
C ASP A 158 -23.60 -3.41 24.20
N ARG A 159 -22.53 -3.80 24.89
CA ARG A 159 -22.59 -4.45 26.20
C ARG A 159 -22.47 -3.49 27.39
N GLY A 160 -22.24 -2.20 27.15
CA GLY A 160 -21.99 -1.22 28.21
C GLY A 160 -20.72 -1.49 29.02
N ALA A 161 -19.71 -2.12 28.42
CA ALA A 161 -18.45 -2.43 29.08
C ALA A 161 -17.58 -1.16 29.25
N PRO A 162 -16.63 -1.14 30.21
CA PRO A 162 -15.72 -0.01 30.40
C PRO A 162 -14.82 0.19 29.16
N LEU A 163 -15.19 1.15 28.31
CA LEU A 163 -14.50 1.43 27.03
C LEU A 163 -13.04 1.84 27.21
N ALA A 164 -12.70 2.48 28.32
CA ALA A 164 -11.33 2.87 28.64
C ALA A 164 -10.41 1.63 28.72
N ASP A 165 -10.85 0.58 29.42
CA ASP A 165 -10.06 -0.65 29.59
C ASP A 165 -9.90 -1.40 28.26
N VAL A 166 -10.98 -1.45 27.47
CA VAL A 166 -10.96 -2.08 26.13
C VAL A 166 -9.99 -1.34 25.20
N LEU A 167 -10.02 -0.01 25.18
CA LEU A 167 -9.11 0.76 24.34
C LEU A 167 -7.66 0.70 24.81
N HIS A 168 -7.39 0.68 26.12
CA HIS A 168 -6.02 0.48 26.63
C HIS A 168 -5.46 -0.87 26.20
N ALA A 169 -6.25 -1.94 26.29
CA ALA A 169 -5.86 -3.25 25.80
C ALA A 169 -5.61 -3.24 24.28
N GLN A 170 -6.53 -2.65 23.49
CA GLN A 170 -6.38 -2.57 22.04
C GLN A 170 -5.20 -1.69 21.59
N ALA A 171 -4.89 -0.62 22.33
CA ALA A 171 -3.73 0.21 22.07
C ALA A 171 -2.42 -0.56 22.31
N ALA A 172 -2.33 -1.31 23.41
CA ALA A 172 -1.19 -2.17 23.71
C ALA A 172 -1.00 -3.27 22.64
N ASP A 173 -2.09 -3.95 22.26
CA ASP A 173 -2.08 -4.97 21.20
C ASP A 173 -1.63 -4.38 19.86
N ALA A 174 -2.18 -3.22 19.45
CA ALA A 174 -1.83 -2.57 18.21
C ALA A 174 -0.35 -2.14 18.16
N ARG A 175 0.20 -1.69 19.29
CA ARG A 175 1.61 -1.33 19.42
C ARG A 175 2.53 -2.54 19.31
N GLU A 176 2.16 -3.66 19.93
CA GLU A 176 2.92 -4.90 19.84
C GLU A 176 2.88 -5.48 18.41
N ASP A 177 1.72 -5.43 17.75
CA ASP A 177 1.59 -5.81 16.33
C ASP A 177 2.45 -4.92 15.43
N ALA A 178 2.46 -3.59 15.65
CA ALA A 178 3.31 -2.66 14.91
C ALA A 178 4.80 -2.97 15.10
N LYS A 179 5.22 -3.27 16.33
CA LYS A 179 6.60 -3.68 16.64
C LYS A 179 6.99 -4.98 15.93
N ARG A 180 6.11 -5.99 15.93
CA ARG A 180 6.32 -7.25 15.22
C ARG A 180 6.45 -7.02 13.71
N ALA A 181 5.59 -6.21 13.12
CA ALA A 181 5.65 -5.87 11.70
C ALA A 181 6.97 -5.18 11.32
N LEU A 182 7.46 -4.26 12.17
CA LEU A 182 8.75 -3.62 11.99
C LEU A 182 9.90 -4.65 11.99
N ILE A 183 9.93 -5.55 12.98
CA ILE A 183 10.94 -6.62 13.08
C ILE A 183 10.91 -7.54 11.86
N GLU A 184 9.72 -7.98 11.44
CA GLU A 184 9.57 -8.85 10.27
C GLU A 184 10.04 -8.14 8.98
N SER A 185 9.69 -6.86 8.82
CA SER A 185 10.11 -6.06 7.67
C SER A 185 11.62 -5.85 7.62
N ALA A 186 12.27 -5.71 8.79
CA ALA A 186 13.72 -5.59 8.89
C ALA A 186 14.40 -6.90 8.48
N GLY A 187 13.94 -8.04 8.99
CA GLY A 187 14.48 -9.35 8.60
C GLY A 187 14.30 -9.65 7.11
N ARG A 188 13.17 -9.27 6.52
CA ARG A 188 12.95 -9.43 5.07
C ARG A 188 13.91 -8.59 4.24
N LYS A 189 14.19 -7.36 4.66
CA LYS A 189 15.17 -6.48 3.99
C LYS A 189 16.59 -7.04 4.11
N GLU A 190 16.95 -7.61 5.26
CA GLU A 190 18.25 -8.27 5.45
C GLU A 190 18.45 -9.44 4.47
N ILE A 191 17.45 -10.32 4.35
CA ILE A 191 17.48 -11.42 3.35
C ILE A 191 17.56 -10.86 1.92
N ALA A 192 16.84 -9.78 1.62
CA ALA A 192 16.87 -9.15 0.30
C ALA A 192 18.25 -8.58 -0.06
N MET A 193 19.07 -8.16 0.92
CA MET A 193 20.46 -7.71 0.69
C MET A 193 21.39 -8.84 0.24
N LEU A 194 21.05 -10.11 0.52
CA LEU A 194 21.82 -11.26 0.05
C LEU A 194 21.66 -11.51 -1.45
N VAL A 195 20.54 -11.09 -2.05
CA VAL A 195 20.28 -11.34 -3.48
C VAL A 195 21.30 -10.65 -4.40
N PRO A 196 21.56 -9.34 -4.29
CA PRO A 196 22.64 -8.70 -5.06
C PRO A 196 24.02 -9.27 -4.74
N LEU A 197 24.28 -9.63 -3.48
CA LEU A 197 25.57 -10.21 -3.08
C LEU A 197 25.82 -11.53 -3.82
N VAL A 198 24.85 -12.44 -3.86
CA VAL A 198 25.00 -13.74 -4.50
C VAL A 198 24.90 -13.65 -6.03
N PHE A 199 23.94 -12.90 -6.58
CA PHE A 199 23.71 -12.87 -8.03
C PHE A 199 24.54 -11.83 -8.79
N MET A 200 25.16 -10.87 -8.10
CA MET A 200 25.98 -9.85 -8.74
C MET A 200 27.46 -10.01 -8.40
N ILE A 201 27.81 -10.11 -7.12
CA ILE A 201 29.22 -10.16 -6.70
C ILE A 201 29.84 -11.51 -7.06
N LEU A 202 29.19 -12.64 -6.77
CA LEU A 202 29.75 -13.96 -7.10
C LEU A 202 30.07 -14.12 -8.60
N PRO A 203 29.15 -13.86 -9.56
CA PRO A 203 29.49 -13.97 -10.98
C PRO A 203 30.54 -12.95 -11.42
N LEU A 204 30.57 -11.74 -10.86
CA LEU A 204 31.62 -10.77 -11.12
C LEU A 204 32.99 -11.27 -10.66
N SER A 205 33.07 -11.86 -9.46
CA SER A 205 34.30 -12.46 -8.92
C SER A 205 34.79 -13.63 -9.76
N VAL A 206 33.89 -14.52 -10.19
CA VAL A 206 34.24 -15.63 -11.09
C VAL A 206 34.77 -15.10 -12.42
N LEU A 207 34.11 -14.09 -13.00
CA LEU A 207 34.55 -13.47 -14.24
C LEU A 207 35.97 -12.90 -14.12
N PHE A 208 36.26 -12.18 -13.04
CA PHE A 208 37.60 -11.64 -12.76
C PHE A 208 38.66 -12.73 -12.56
N ALA A 209 38.33 -13.82 -11.87
CA ALA A 209 39.26 -14.92 -11.63
C ALA A 209 39.64 -15.67 -12.91
N VAL A 210 38.71 -15.85 -13.83
CA VAL A 210 38.92 -16.60 -15.09
C VAL A 210 39.51 -15.71 -16.20
N PHE A 211 39.32 -14.39 -16.13
CA PHE A 211 39.80 -13.42 -17.12
C PHE A 211 41.30 -13.55 -17.50
N PRO A 212 42.27 -13.58 -16.56
CA PRO A 212 43.69 -13.70 -16.92
C PRO A 212 44.01 -15.05 -17.59
N GLY A 213 43.34 -16.13 -17.19
CA GLY A 213 43.53 -17.45 -17.80
C GLY A 213 43.10 -17.48 -19.27
N ILE A 214 41.96 -16.85 -19.60
CA ILE A 214 41.51 -16.71 -20.99
C ILE A 214 42.48 -15.83 -21.79
N LEU A 215 42.99 -14.75 -21.18
CA LEU A 215 43.92 -13.83 -21.85
C LEU A 215 45.26 -14.51 -22.19
N MET A 216 45.79 -15.32 -21.26
CA MET A 216 47.02 -16.09 -21.46
C MET A 216 46.86 -17.14 -22.57
N LEU A 217 45.73 -17.86 -22.60
CA LEU A 217 45.44 -18.84 -23.66
C LEU A 217 45.34 -18.20 -25.04
N ARG A 218 44.85 -16.96 -25.14
CA ARG A 218 44.82 -16.22 -26.43
C ARG A 218 46.19 -15.72 -26.87
N LEU A 219 47.08 -15.37 -25.95
CA LEU A 219 48.42 -14.86 -26.25
C LEU A 219 49.45 -15.98 -26.50
N GLY A 220 49.25 -17.17 -25.94
CA GLY A 220 50.13 -18.32 -26.13
C GLY A 220 49.85 -19.19 -27.37
N VAL A 221 48.78 -18.88 -28.12
CA VAL A 221 48.38 -19.59 -29.35
C VAL A 221 48.59 -18.72 -30.61
N GLY A 222 49.34 -17.63 -30.49
CA GLY A 222 49.73 -16.74 -31.60
C GLY A 222 51.18 -16.94 -32.04
#